data_AF-A0A5C3LYW6-F1
#
_entry.id   AF-A0A5C3LYW6-F1
#
_cell.length_a   1.000
_cell.length_b   1.000
_cell.length_c   1.000
_cell.angle_alpha   90.00
_cell.angle_beta   90.00
_cell.angle_gamma   90.00
#
_symmetry.space_group_name_H-M   'P 1'
#
loop_
_entity.id
_entity.type
_entity.pdbx_description
1 polymer ?
#
loop_
_entity_poly.entity_id
_entity_poly.type
_entity_poly.pdbx_seq_one_letter_code
_entity_poly.pdbx_strand_id
1 'polypeptide(L)'
;MKMLQEILKMHHSRNLASQELFYCCTVLLCRTIVAPCGVVIAWTKFAKSESPTKILNFLERVFDKEESHPAYICIDKACVVLRSAISNSWNRIWEKTTRFIVDTYHYKNHSKDDVLCQEWCNPAPTDGSAPNLVVAACEQFNSWLGGFESILKLMTPQNFNWFLHSMIIYHSKYVIQKKKQHTNAKKEKDSETSEEEDVDADVEG
;
A
#
# COMPACT_ATOMS: atom_id res chain seq x y z
N MET A 1 -13.44 -6.31 -11.86
CA MET A 1 -14.71 -5.96 -11.19
C MET A 1 -14.80 -6.46 -9.74
N LYS A 2 -14.27 -7.64 -9.37
CA LYS A 2 -14.19 -8.09 -7.96
C LYS A 2 -13.48 -7.10 -7.01
N MET A 3 -12.41 -6.45 -7.46
CA MET A 3 -11.66 -5.43 -6.69
C MET A 3 -12.50 -4.18 -6.32
N LEU A 4 -13.44 -3.78 -7.18
CA LEU A 4 -14.38 -2.68 -6.92
C LEU A 4 -15.51 -3.10 -5.96
N GLN A 5 -15.88 -4.38 -5.95
CA GLN A 5 -16.90 -4.92 -5.04
C GLN A 5 -16.38 -5.03 -3.60
N GLU A 6 -15.09 -5.33 -3.39
CA GLU A 6 -14.49 -5.31 -2.04
C GLU A 6 -14.44 -3.90 -1.43
N ILE A 7 -14.21 -2.87 -2.25
CA ILE A 7 -14.26 -1.46 -1.81
C ILE A 7 -15.67 -1.05 -1.36
N LEU A 8 -16.72 -1.58 -2.01
CA LEU A 8 -18.12 -1.35 -1.64
C LEU A 8 -18.54 -2.07 -0.35
N LYS A 9 -17.97 -3.24 -0.04
CA LYS A 9 -18.27 -4.00 1.19
C LYS A 9 -17.87 -3.25 2.47
N MET A 10 -16.90 -2.34 2.42
CA MET A 10 -16.54 -1.50 3.56
C MET A 10 -17.67 -0.55 4.02
N HIS A 11 -18.70 -0.33 3.19
CA HIS A 11 -19.81 0.58 3.49
C HIS A 11 -20.94 -0.07 4.30
N HIS A 12 -20.97 -1.40 4.46
CA HIS A 12 -22.16 -2.09 4.99
C HIS A 12 -22.05 -2.61 6.43
N SER A 13 -20.89 -2.48 7.08
CA SER A 13 -20.74 -2.89 8.47
C SER A 13 -20.24 -1.74 9.35
N ARG A 14 -21.19 -0.90 9.79
CA ARG A 14 -21.27 -0.30 11.13
C ARG A 14 -22.36 0.78 11.18
N ASN A 15 -23.52 0.40 11.70
CA ASN A 15 -24.37 1.32 12.46
C ASN A 15 -23.58 1.76 13.69
N LEU A 16 -23.24 3.05 13.79
CA LEU A 16 -22.99 3.68 15.09
C LEU A 16 -23.76 4.99 15.14
N ALA A 17 -24.89 4.90 15.83
CA ALA A 17 -25.61 6.03 16.37
C ALA A 17 -24.79 6.66 17.50
N SER A 18 -24.44 7.94 17.35
CA SER A 18 -24.69 9.00 18.33
C SER A 18 -24.08 10.30 17.83
N GLN A 19 -24.93 11.32 17.75
CA GLN A 19 -24.56 12.72 17.57
C GLN A 19 -23.83 13.18 18.83
N GLU A 20 -22.63 13.76 18.70
CA GLU A 20 -22.18 14.90 19.52
C GLU A 20 -21.16 15.72 18.70
N LEU A 21 -21.49 17.01 18.50
CA LEU A 21 -20.56 18.01 17.98
C LEU A 21 -19.53 18.35 19.05
N PHE A 22 -18.26 18.03 18.82
CA PHE A 22 -17.13 18.65 19.51
C PHE A 22 -16.04 18.99 18.48
N TYR A 23 -15.85 20.27 18.20
CA TYR A 23 -14.71 20.78 17.46
C TYR A 23 -13.47 20.72 18.39
N CYS A 24 -12.61 19.72 18.22
CA CYS A 24 -11.19 19.79 18.61
C CYS A 24 -10.42 18.61 17.97
N CYS A 25 -9.52 18.90 17.03
CA CYS A 25 -8.32 18.14 16.67
C CYS A 25 -8.27 16.64 17.05
N THR A 26 -9.13 15.80 16.46
CA THR A 26 -8.85 14.35 16.50
C THR A 26 -7.75 14.10 15.48
N VAL A 27 -6.52 13.88 15.94
CA VAL A 27 -5.41 13.40 15.09
C VAL A 27 -5.83 12.03 14.53
N LEU A 28 -6.49 12.05 13.37
CA LEU A 28 -6.86 10.86 12.63
C LEU A 28 -5.66 10.50 11.76
N LEU A 29 -4.94 9.46 12.15
CA LEU A 29 -3.90 8.89 11.30
C LEU A 29 -4.60 8.08 10.20
N CYS A 30 -4.57 8.60 8.97
CA CYS A 30 -5.06 7.86 7.81
C CYS A 30 -3.96 6.92 7.31
N ARG A 31 -4.26 5.64 7.16
CA ARG A 31 -3.36 4.67 6.53
C ARG A 31 -3.98 4.11 5.27
N THR A 32 -3.16 3.99 4.24
CA THR A 32 -3.51 3.43 2.94
C THR A 32 -2.66 2.20 2.69
N ILE A 33 -3.24 1.24 1.97
CA ILE A 33 -2.52 0.11 1.39
C ILE A 33 -2.42 0.41 -0.10
N VAL A 34 -1.19 0.55 -0.57
CA VAL A 34 -0.89 0.90 -1.95
C VAL A 34 -0.12 -0.25 -2.57
N ALA A 35 -0.59 -0.74 -3.72
CA ALA A 35 0.13 -1.73 -4.50
C ALA A 35 1.42 -1.12 -5.07
N PRO A 36 2.44 -1.92 -5.42
CA PRO A 36 3.66 -1.43 -6.09
C PRO A 36 3.35 -0.65 -7.38
N CYS A 37 2.18 -0.90 -7.95
CA CYS A 37 1.72 -0.23 -9.14
C CYS A 37 1.14 1.18 -8.88
N GLY A 38 1.08 1.67 -7.64
CA GLY A 38 0.50 2.95 -7.26
C GLY A 38 -1.02 2.93 -7.07
N VAL A 39 -1.68 1.78 -7.29
CA VAL A 39 -3.12 1.64 -7.06
C VAL A 39 -3.37 1.46 -5.56
N VAL A 40 -4.30 2.23 -5.02
CA VAL A 40 -4.73 2.08 -3.62
C VAL A 40 -5.71 0.92 -3.52
N ILE A 41 -5.39 -0.05 -2.67
CA ILE A 41 -6.20 -1.25 -2.41
C ILE A 41 -7.26 -0.96 -1.34
N ALA A 42 -6.83 -0.37 -0.23
CA ALA A 42 -7.68 -0.09 0.91
C ALA A 42 -7.16 1.11 1.71
N TRP A 43 -8.02 1.68 2.55
CA TRP A 43 -7.62 2.72 3.49
C TRP A 43 -8.43 2.63 4.78
N THR A 44 -7.88 3.18 5.86
CA THR A 44 -8.58 3.28 7.13
C THR A 44 -8.10 4.47 7.96
N LYS A 45 -8.92 4.85 8.95
CA LYS A 45 -8.60 5.89 9.92
C LYS A 45 -8.33 5.26 11.27
N PHE A 46 -7.23 5.64 11.88
CA PHE A 46 -6.95 5.30 13.27
C PHE A 46 -7.23 6.50 14.15
N ALA A 47 -8.29 6.38 14.97
CA ALA A 47 -8.60 7.37 15.98
C ALA A 47 -7.53 7.36 17.08
N LYS A 48 -7.09 8.56 17.48
CA LYS A 48 -6.17 8.86 18.60
C LYS A 48 -4.73 8.40 18.41
N SER A 49 -4.52 7.17 17.97
CA SER A 49 -3.20 6.59 17.79
C SER A 49 -3.23 5.43 16.81
N GLU A 50 -2.12 5.25 16.11
CA GLU A 50 -1.89 4.10 15.25
C GLU A 50 -1.06 3.06 16.01
N SER A 51 -1.77 2.18 16.73
CA SER A 51 -1.14 1.08 17.45
C SER A 51 -0.87 -0.12 16.54
N PRO A 52 0.15 -0.95 16.85
CA PRO A 52 0.43 -2.20 16.14
C PRO A 52 -0.81 -3.08 15.92
N THR A 53 -1.60 -3.32 16.97
CA THR A 53 -2.81 -4.13 16.89
C THR A 53 -3.86 -3.57 15.93
N LYS A 54 -4.01 -2.24 15.85
CA LYS A 54 -4.94 -1.61 14.91
C LYS A 54 -4.50 -1.83 13.46
N ILE A 55 -3.19 -1.81 13.20
CA ILE A 55 -2.61 -2.10 11.89
C ILE A 55 -2.84 -3.57 11.53
N LEU A 56 -2.54 -4.49 12.45
CA LEU A 56 -2.78 -5.93 12.26
C LEU A 56 -4.27 -6.17 11.92
N ASN A 57 -5.20 -5.71 12.75
CA ASN A 57 -6.64 -5.86 12.48
C ASN A 57 -7.06 -5.24 11.13
N PHE A 58 -6.39 -4.17 10.69
CA PHE A 58 -6.65 -3.59 9.38
C PHE A 58 -6.16 -4.50 8.25
N LEU A 59 -4.97 -5.10 8.37
CA LEU A 59 -4.44 -6.05 7.40
C LEU A 59 -5.32 -7.29 7.29
N GLU A 60 -5.75 -7.87 8.42
CA GLU A 60 -6.66 -9.03 8.45
C GLU A 60 -8.00 -8.74 7.78
N ARG A 61 -8.52 -7.51 7.94
CA ARG A 61 -9.77 -7.11 7.29
C ARG A 61 -9.63 -6.98 5.77
N VAL A 62 -8.45 -6.61 5.27
CA VAL A 62 -8.20 -6.37 3.84
C VAL A 62 -7.78 -7.65 3.14
N PHE A 63 -6.98 -8.46 3.82
CA PHE A 63 -6.45 -9.73 3.34
C PHE A 63 -6.94 -10.84 4.28
N ASP A 64 -8.22 -11.19 4.12
CA ASP A 64 -8.92 -12.16 4.98
C ASP A 64 -8.52 -13.61 4.69
N LYS A 65 -7.82 -13.84 3.57
CA LYS A 65 -7.37 -15.15 3.11
C LYS A 65 -5.87 -15.16 2.89
N GLU A 66 -5.23 -16.27 3.25
CA GLU A 66 -3.79 -16.49 3.09
C GLU A 66 -3.32 -16.27 1.64
N GLU A 67 -4.12 -16.71 0.66
CA GLU A 67 -3.86 -16.54 -0.78
C GLU A 67 -3.84 -15.06 -1.23
N SER A 68 -4.49 -14.17 -0.47
CA SER A 68 -4.55 -12.74 -0.76
C SER A 68 -3.40 -11.96 -0.12
N HIS A 69 -2.62 -12.60 0.74
CA HIS A 69 -1.54 -11.94 1.46
C HIS A 69 -0.48 -11.43 0.47
N PRO A 70 -0.04 -10.16 0.61
CA PRO A 70 1.06 -9.67 -0.20
C PRO A 70 2.37 -10.29 0.28
N ALA A 71 3.29 -10.59 -0.65
CA ALA A 71 4.62 -11.11 -0.30
C ALA A 71 5.41 -10.14 0.60
N TYR A 72 5.19 -8.83 0.44
CA TYR A 72 5.87 -7.78 1.22
C TYR A 72 4.89 -6.73 1.70
N ILE A 73 5.07 -6.28 2.94
CA ILE A 73 4.38 -5.13 3.52
C ILE A 73 5.43 -4.15 4.03
N CYS A 74 5.48 -2.95 3.42
CA CYS A 74 6.34 -1.87 3.87
C CYS A 74 5.60 -0.93 4.83
N ILE A 75 6.08 -0.83 6.08
CA ILE A 75 5.52 0.08 7.09
C ILE A 75 6.68 0.68 7.91
N ASP A 76 6.62 1.98 8.19
CA ASP A 76 7.59 2.75 8.98
C ASP A 76 7.91 2.15 10.37
N LYS A 77 7.00 1.39 10.96
CA LYS A 77 7.14 0.69 12.25
C LYS A 77 6.95 -0.82 12.16
N ALA A 78 7.31 -1.41 11.02
CA ALA A 78 7.15 -2.85 10.77
C ALA A 78 7.76 -3.73 11.88
N CYS A 79 8.91 -3.37 12.45
CA CYS A 79 9.53 -4.11 13.56
C CYS A 79 8.64 -4.14 14.83
N VAL A 80 7.97 -3.04 15.15
CA VAL A 80 7.03 -2.95 16.29
C VAL A 80 5.75 -3.74 15.99
N VAL A 81 5.26 -3.68 14.75
CA VAL A 81 4.10 -4.45 14.28
C VAL A 81 4.39 -5.94 14.36
N LEU A 82 5.54 -6.37 13.85
CA LEU A 82 5.97 -7.76 13.84
C LEU A 82 6.15 -8.29 15.26
N ARG A 83 6.78 -7.51 16.16
CA ARG A 83 6.89 -7.88 17.58
C ARG A 83 5.52 -8.12 18.21
N SER A 84 4.55 -7.24 17.94
CA SER A 84 3.17 -7.41 18.42
C SER A 84 2.47 -8.60 17.78
N ALA A 85 2.75 -8.91 16.51
CA ALA A 85 2.21 -10.07 15.82
C ALA A 85 2.70 -11.37 16.46
N ILE A 86 4.00 -11.47 16.76
CA ILE A 86 4.61 -12.62 17.45
C ILE A 86 3.99 -12.81 18.84
N SER A 87 3.86 -11.74 19.63
CA SER A 87 3.27 -11.83 20.98
C SER A 87 1.81 -12.29 20.99
N ASN A 88 1.05 -12.03 19.92
CA ASN A 88 -0.36 -12.41 19.81
C ASN A 88 -0.57 -13.68 18.97
N SER A 89 0.48 -14.46 18.67
CA SER A 89 0.43 -15.66 17.80
C SER A 89 -0.11 -15.40 16.39
N TRP A 90 -0.13 -14.14 15.97
CA TRP A 90 -0.61 -13.64 14.69
C TRP A 90 0.32 -14.07 13.54
N ASN A 91 1.59 -14.30 13.87
CA ASN A 91 2.62 -14.76 12.93
C ASN A 91 2.33 -16.15 12.34
N ARG A 92 1.50 -17.00 12.96
CA ARG A 92 1.27 -18.38 12.48
C ARG A 92 0.87 -18.51 11.01
N ILE A 93 0.14 -17.51 10.50
CA ILE A 93 -0.30 -17.43 9.10
C ILE A 93 0.60 -16.47 8.32
N TRP A 94 0.80 -15.26 8.86
CA TRP A 94 1.51 -14.19 8.16
C TRP A 94 3.01 -14.42 7.96
N GLU A 95 3.67 -15.16 8.84
CA GLU A 95 5.11 -15.46 8.75
C GLU A 95 5.45 -16.28 7.49
N LYS A 96 4.51 -17.13 7.04
CA LYS A 96 4.72 -18.02 5.89
C LYS A 96 4.52 -17.30 4.56
N THR A 97 3.68 -16.27 4.54
CA THR A 97 3.24 -15.62 3.30
C THR A 97 3.85 -14.24 3.09
N THR A 98 4.19 -13.54 4.17
CA THR A 98 4.38 -12.09 4.14
C THR A 98 5.59 -11.68 4.93
N ARG A 99 6.47 -10.90 4.30
CA ARG A 99 7.59 -10.24 4.99
C ARG A 99 7.25 -8.80 5.29
N PHE A 100 7.39 -8.42 6.55
CA PHE A 100 7.22 -7.04 7.02
C PHE A 100 8.55 -6.32 6.91
N ILE A 101 8.63 -5.27 6.11
CA ILE A 101 9.87 -4.49 5.92
C ILE A 101 9.68 -3.06 6.44
N VAL A 102 10.73 -2.51 7.01
CA VAL A 102 10.81 -1.06 7.29
C VAL A 102 11.39 -0.33 6.09
N ASP A 103 11.25 1.00 6.03
CA ASP A 103 11.97 1.78 5.04
C ASP A 103 13.47 1.90 5.38
N THR A 104 14.26 2.30 4.39
CA THR A 104 15.73 2.44 4.51
C THR A 104 16.14 3.48 5.54
N TYR A 105 15.33 4.52 5.75
CA TYR A 105 15.62 5.56 6.74
C TYR A 105 15.43 5.04 8.16
N HIS A 106 14.35 4.32 8.44
CA HIS A 106 14.14 3.61 9.68
C HIS A 106 15.28 2.63 9.91
N TYR A 107 15.57 1.75 8.94
CA TYR A 107 16.59 0.71 9.10
C TYR A 107 17.97 1.29 9.46
N LYS A 108 18.37 2.42 8.85
CA LYS A 108 19.65 3.09 9.12
C LYS A 108 19.73 3.73 10.50
N ASN A 109 18.62 4.28 10.99
CA ASN A 109 18.56 5.03 12.25
C ASN A 109 18.11 4.18 13.45
N HIS A 110 17.59 2.97 13.19
CA HIS A 110 17.15 2.05 14.22
C HIS A 110 18.33 1.37 14.90
N SER A 111 18.10 0.88 16.11
CA SER A 111 19.15 0.16 16.85
C SER A 111 19.65 -1.05 16.07
N LYS A 112 20.97 -1.19 15.96
CA LYS A 112 21.64 -2.37 15.39
C LYS A 112 21.50 -3.60 16.30
N ASP A 113 21.21 -3.39 17.57
CA ASP A 113 21.01 -4.47 18.55
C ASP A 113 19.58 -5.05 18.49
N ASP A 114 18.65 -4.40 17.78
CA ASP A 114 17.32 -4.96 17.54
C ASP A 114 17.37 -6.03 16.44
N VAL A 115 17.79 -7.24 16.83
CA VAL A 115 17.92 -8.42 15.95
C VAL A 115 16.65 -8.68 15.13
N LEU A 116 15.47 -8.45 15.73
CA LEU A 116 14.19 -8.62 15.02
C LEU A 116 14.09 -7.67 13.83
N CYS A 117 14.45 -6.40 14.00
CA CYS A 117 14.44 -5.44 12.90
C CYS A 117 15.52 -5.78 11.86
N GLN A 118 16.72 -6.16 12.30
CA GLN A 118 17.86 -6.46 11.43
C GLN A 118 17.62 -7.66 10.52
N GLU A 119 17.02 -8.73 11.04
CA GLU A 119 16.82 -9.98 10.29
C GLU A 119 15.48 -10.02 9.56
N TRP A 120 14.41 -9.55 10.22
CA TRP A 120 13.04 -9.79 9.75
C TRP A 120 12.38 -8.56 9.12
N CYS A 121 12.97 -7.37 9.29
CA CYS A 121 12.45 -6.13 8.70
C CYS A 121 13.40 -5.42 7.73
N ASN A 122 14.48 -6.08 7.31
CA ASN A 122 15.45 -5.52 6.38
C ASN A 122 14.80 -5.12 5.02
N PRO A 123 14.89 -3.84 4.59
CA PRO A 123 14.38 -3.37 3.30
C PRO A 123 15.11 -3.93 2.07
N ALA A 124 16.29 -4.52 2.24
CA ALA A 124 17.06 -5.13 1.17
C ALA A 124 17.50 -6.54 1.61
N PRO A 125 16.59 -7.53 1.55
CA PRO A 125 16.92 -8.88 1.99
C PRO A 125 18.02 -9.47 1.09
N THR A 126 18.88 -10.30 1.67
CA THR A 126 20.03 -10.91 0.97
C THR A 126 19.64 -12.05 0.03
N ASP A 127 18.35 -12.34 -0.12
CA ASP A 127 17.80 -13.42 -0.94
C ASP A 127 17.54 -13.01 -2.40
N GLY A 128 17.92 -11.79 -2.80
CA GLY A 128 17.72 -11.27 -4.15
C GLY A 128 16.31 -10.73 -4.41
N SER A 129 15.44 -10.67 -3.40
CA SER A 129 14.16 -9.99 -3.53
C SER A 129 14.33 -8.46 -3.67
N ALA A 130 13.43 -7.84 -4.45
CA ALA A 130 13.46 -6.41 -4.75
C ALA A 130 12.22 -5.67 -4.19
N PRO A 131 12.07 -5.56 -2.86
CA PRO A 131 10.90 -4.94 -2.26
C PRO A 131 10.92 -3.40 -2.31
N ASN A 132 12.00 -2.79 -2.80
CA ASN A 132 12.15 -1.35 -3.00
C ASN A 132 11.04 -0.72 -3.84
N LEU A 133 10.44 -1.48 -4.77
CA LEU A 133 9.30 -1.02 -5.58
C LEU A 133 8.05 -0.75 -4.74
N VAL A 134 7.84 -1.48 -3.65
CA VAL A 134 6.71 -1.29 -2.73
C VAL A 134 6.88 0.03 -1.97
N VAL A 135 8.09 0.29 -1.46
CA VAL A 135 8.43 1.49 -0.69
C VAL A 135 8.18 2.76 -1.51
N ALA A 136 8.72 2.80 -2.73
CA ALA A 136 8.61 3.96 -3.62
C ALA A 136 7.16 4.29 -3.99
N ALA A 137 6.31 3.28 -4.21
CA ALA A 137 4.90 3.49 -4.55
C ALA A 137 4.12 4.15 -3.40
N CYS A 138 4.39 3.76 -2.15
CA CYS A 138 3.77 4.36 -0.97
C CYS A 138 4.18 5.82 -0.78
N GLU A 139 5.47 6.14 -0.94
CA GLU A 139 5.98 7.51 -0.83
C GLU A 139 5.38 8.44 -1.89
N GLN A 140 5.31 7.98 -3.14
CA GLN A 140 4.70 8.73 -4.23
C GLN A 140 3.22 9.02 -3.96
N PHE A 141 2.47 8.03 -3.50
CA PHE A 141 1.06 8.21 -3.16
C PHE A 141 0.87 9.17 -1.97
N ASN A 142 1.70 9.04 -0.93
CA ASN A 142 1.64 9.94 0.22
C ASN A 142 1.98 11.39 -0.17
N SER A 143 2.95 11.59 -1.06
CA SER A 143 3.28 12.91 -1.62
C SER A 143 2.10 13.50 -2.40
N TRP A 144 1.46 12.69 -3.26
CA TRP A 144 0.25 13.11 -3.98
C TRP A 144 -0.88 13.50 -3.04
N LEU A 145 -1.14 12.69 -2.01
CA LEU A 145 -2.18 12.95 -1.02
C LEU A 145 -1.85 14.20 -0.17
N GLY A 146 -0.57 14.41 0.15
CA GLY A 146 -0.07 15.59 0.88
C GLY A 146 -0.40 16.91 0.17
N GLY A 147 -0.49 16.91 -1.17
CA GLY A 147 -0.95 18.08 -1.94
C GLY A 147 -2.36 18.57 -1.60
N PHE A 148 -3.19 17.72 -0.97
CA PHE A 148 -4.56 18.05 -0.54
C PHE A 148 -4.67 18.32 0.96
N GLU A 149 -3.56 18.26 1.71
CA GLU A 149 -3.57 18.31 3.18
C GLU A 149 -4.26 19.58 3.72
N SER A 150 -4.03 20.74 3.09
CA SER A 150 -4.62 22.02 3.48
C SER A 150 -6.15 22.00 3.44
N ILE A 151 -6.74 21.38 2.41
CA ILE A 151 -8.18 21.26 2.24
C ILE A 151 -8.74 20.18 3.19
N LEU A 152 -8.06 19.04 3.28
CA LEU A 152 -8.46 17.92 4.13
C LEU A 152 -8.56 18.31 5.61
N LYS A 153 -7.66 19.17 6.09
CA LYS A 153 -7.63 19.65 7.48
C LYS A 153 -8.85 20.49 7.87
N LEU A 154 -9.54 21.09 6.90
CA LEU A 154 -10.69 21.97 7.14
C LEU A 154 -12.04 21.22 7.08
N MET A 155 -12.03 19.94 6.72
CA MET A 155 -13.26 19.18 6.52
C MET A 155 -13.82 18.60 7.82
N THR A 156 -15.15 18.51 7.87
CA THR A 156 -15.81 17.67 8.88
C THR A 156 -15.42 16.20 8.68
N PRO A 157 -15.48 15.35 9.73
CA PRO A 157 -15.10 13.94 9.61
C PRO A 157 -15.86 13.17 8.53
N GLN A 158 -17.10 13.55 8.25
CA GLN A 158 -17.93 12.91 7.22
C GLN A 158 -17.51 13.35 5.81
N ASN A 159 -17.30 14.65 5.61
CA ASN A 159 -16.83 15.20 4.35
C ASN A 159 -15.43 14.69 4.01
N PHE A 160 -14.55 14.58 5.01
CA PHE A 160 -13.23 13.98 4.86
C PHE A 160 -13.31 12.56 4.29
N ASN A 161 -14.19 11.70 4.83
CA ASN A 161 -14.29 10.31 4.37
C ASN A 161 -14.74 10.24 2.91
N TRP A 162 -15.80 10.98 2.58
CA TRP A 162 -16.36 10.99 1.24
C TRP A 162 -15.36 11.54 0.22
N PHE A 163 -14.69 12.65 0.58
CA PHE A 163 -13.69 13.28 -0.28
C PHE A 163 -12.49 12.35 -0.49
N LEU A 164 -11.92 11.82 0.59
CA LEU A 164 -10.76 10.93 0.51
C LEU A 164 -11.09 9.66 -0.29
N HIS A 165 -12.24 9.05 -0.04
CA HIS A 165 -12.68 7.87 -0.80
C HIS A 165 -12.84 8.18 -2.30
N SER A 166 -13.45 9.32 -2.64
CA SER A 166 -13.63 9.76 -4.03
C SER A 166 -12.29 10.04 -4.73
N MET A 167 -11.38 10.74 -4.04
CA MET A 167 -10.03 11.04 -4.53
C MET A 167 -9.22 9.78 -4.78
N ILE A 168 -9.27 8.82 -3.85
CA ILE A 168 -8.61 7.52 -4.00
C ILE A 168 -9.14 6.76 -5.23
N ILE A 169 -10.47 6.73 -5.42
CA ILE A 169 -11.06 6.07 -6.60
C ILE A 169 -10.58 6.73 -7.89
N TYR A 170 -10.57 8.06 -7.94
CA TYR A 170 -10.13 8.80 -9.12
C TYR A 170 -8.66 8.54 -9.43
N HIS A 171 -7.80 8.62 -8.42
CA HIS A 171 -6.38 8.32 -8.54
C HIS A 171 -6.13 6.90 -9.07
N SER A 172 -6.76 5.90 -8.47
CA SER A 172 -6.62 4.50 -8.89
C SER A 172 -7.06 4.29 -10.34
N LYS A 173 -8.16 4.92 -10.78
CA LYS A 173 -8.59 4.88 -12.19
C LYS A 173 -7.56 5.50 -13.13
N TYR A 174 -7.06 6.68 -12.78
CA TYR A 174 -6.05 7.38 -13.56
C TYR A 174 -4.76 6.55 -13.71
N VAL A 175 -4.25 5.99 -12.61
CA VAL A 175 -3.05 5.14 -12.62
C VAL A 175 -3.22 3.92 -13.51
N ILE A 176 -4.36 3.23 -13.41
CA ILE A 176 -4.66 2.06 -14.24
C ILE A 176 -4.71 2.44 -15.73
N GLN A 177 -5.36 3.55 -16.07
CA GLN A 177 -5.47 4.01 -17.46
C GLN A 177 -4.10 4.36 -18.04
N LYS A 178 -3.30 5.13 -17.31
CA LYS A 178 -1.94 5.51 -17.73
C LYS A 178 -1.07 4.29 -17.96
N LYS A 179 -1.18 3.27 -17.11
CA LYS A 179 -0.44 2.01 -17.27
C LYS A 179 -0.83 1.25 -18.52
N LYS A 180 -2.13 1.14 -18.82
CA LYS A 180 -2.60 0.52 -20.06
C LYS A 180 -2.03 1.21 -21.30
N GLN A 181 -2.00 2.54 -21.30
CA GLN A 181 -1.43 3.33 -22.40
C GLN A 181 0.07 3.04 -22.57
N HIS A 182 0.85 3.04 -21.49
CA HIS A 182 2.27 2.69 -21.55
C HIS A 182 2.52 1.25 -22.01
N THR A 183 1.73 0.28 -21.55
CA THR A 183 1.84 -1.12 -22.00
C THR A 183 1.53 -1.25 -23.48
N ASN A 184 0.50 -0.57 -23.99
CA ASN A 184 0.15 -0.60 -25.41
C ASN A 184 1.25 0.05 -26.27
N ALA A 185 1.70 1.25 -25.90
CA ALA A 185 2.76 1.94 -26.63
C ALA A 185 4.09 1.17 -26.62
N LYS A 186 4.37 0.40 -25.56
CA LYS A 186 5.54 -0.49 -25.53
C LYS A 186 5.38 -1.67 -26.51
N LYS A 187 4.20 -2.29 -26.55
CA LYS A 187 3.93 -3.40 -27.48
C LYS A 187 4.03 -2.98 -28.94
N GLU A 188 3.53 -1.79 -29.27
CA GLU A 188 3.61 -1.22 -30.63
C GLU A 188 5.08 -1.00 -31.05
N LYS A 189 5.92 -0.48 -30.15
CA LYS A 189 7.36 -0.33 -30.42
C LYS A 189 8.11 -1.65 -30.55
N ASP A 190 7.79 -2.61 -29.68
CA ASP A 190 8.43 -3.92 -29.70
C ASP A 190 8.04 -4.69 -30.98
N SER A 191 6.83 -4.50 -31.52
CA SER A 191 6.41 -5.08 -32.81
C SER A 191 7.05 -4.40 -34.04
N GLU A 192 7.17 -3.07 -34.04
CA GLU A 192 7.86 -2.34 -35.12
C GLU A 192 9.36 -2.71 -35.18
N THR A 193 10.00 -2.91 -34.02
CA THR A 193 11.41 -3.31 -33.95
C THR A 193 11.64 -4.74 -34.46
N SER A 194 10.67 -5.66 -34.27
CA SER A 194 10.78 -7.03 -34.78
C SER A 194 10.51 -7.17 -36.28
N GLU A 195 9.80 -6.23 -36.90
CA GLU A 195 9.56 -6.23 -38.35
C GLU A 195 10.75 -5.64 -39.14
N GLU A 196 11.63 -4.87 -38.50
CA GLU A 196 12.85 -4.32 -39.11
C GLU A 196 14.05 -5.30 -39.11
N GLU A 197 14.07 -6.33 -38.24
CA GLU A 197 15.15 -7.31 -38.16
C GLU A 197 15.02 -8.48 -39.17
N ASP A 198 13.87 -8.66 -39.83
CA ASP A 198 13.59 -9.76 -40.77
C ASP A 198 13.91 -9.44 -42.26
N VAL A 199 14.60 -8.33 -42.56
CA VAL A 199 14.86 -7.89 -43.96
C VAL A 199 16.29 -8.19 -44.45
N ASP A 200 17.24 -8.59 -43.59
CA ASP A 200 18.67 -8.73 -43.96
C ASP A 200 19.22 -10.17 -44.00
N ALA A 201 18.42 -11.15 -44.41
CA ALA A 201 18.88 -12.53 -44.62
C ALA A 201 18.43 -13.10 -45.97
N ASP A 202 18.96 -12.57 -47.09
CA ASP A 202 19.06 -13.31 -48.36
C ASP A 202 19.82 -12.50 -49.44
N VAL A 203 21.14 -12.32 -49.31
CA VAL A 203 22.04 -12.17 -50.48
C VAL A 203 23.45 -12.65 -50.11
N GLU A 204 23.83 -13.87 -50.50
CA GLU A 204 25.16 -14.12 -51.05
C GLU A 204 25.15 -15.45 -51.82
N GLY A 205 25.46 -15.32 -53.12
CA GLY A 205 25.68 -16.42 -54.06
C GLY A 205 27.16 -16.57 -54.39
#